data_AF-A0A172TTT4-F1
#
_entry.id   AF-A0A172TTT4-F1
#
_cell.length_a   1.000
_cell.length_b   1.000
_cell.length_c   1.000
_cell.angle_alpha   90.00
_cell.angle_beta   90.00
_cell.angle_gamma   90.00
#
_symmetry.space_group_name_H-M   'P 1'
#
loop_
_entity.id
_entity.type
_entity.pdbx_description
1 polymer ?
#
loop_
_entity_poly.entity_id
_entity_poly.type
_entity_poly.pdbx_seq_one_letter_code
_entity_poly.pdbx_strand_id
1 'polypeptide(L)'
;MQNRRRPLFVILFLFIALNAFFISGKSMLARWGADQNVLIIGNLILFLVTIVSALIAIRSLKSTNPHAFVRGVFGSITIKLFACMIAALVYIAIYKKDLNKPALFALMGLYLLYTFLEVSSLTKLLKKNPNG
;
A
#
# COMPACT_ATOMS: atom_id res chain seq x y z
N MET A 1 8.95 -23.49 -10.12
CA MET A 1 8.26 -22.92 -8.92
C MET A 1 8.66 -21.46 -8.63
N GLN A 2 8.92 -20.65 -9.66
CA GLN A 2 9.51 -19.30 -9.57
C GLN A 2 8.44 -18.31 -10.12
N ASN A 3 7.65 -17.58 -9.35
CA ASN A 3 8.10 -16.43 -8.57
C ASN A 3 6.91 -15.77 -7.83
N ARG A 4 6.21 -16.49 -6.93
CA ARG A 4 5.06 -15.91 -6.18
C ARG A 4 5.48 -14.81 -5.18
N ARG A 5 6.78 -14.69 -4.86
CA ARG A 5 7.32 -13.69 -3.92
C ARG A 5 7.64 -12.33 -4.57
N ARG A 6 7.68 -12.25 -5.91
CA ARG A 6 7.95 -11.00 -6.65
C ARG A 6 7.09 -9.80 -6.24
N PRO A 7 5.75 -9.91 -6.09
CA PRO A 7 4.94 -8.78 -5.65
C PRO A 7 5.38 -8.24 -4.29
N LEU A 8 5.67 -9.12 -3.33
CA LEU A 8 6.13 -8.72 -1.99
C LEU A 8 7.50 -8.03 -2.03
N PHE A 9 8.41 -8.48 -2.88
CA PHE A 9 9.72 -7.84 -3.07
C PHE A 9 9.58 -6.42 -3.67
N VAL A 10 8.68 -6.20 -4.62
CA VAL A 10 8.44 -4.86 -5.19
C VAL A 10 7.86 -3.91 -4.13
N ILE A 11 6.91 -4.40 -3.32
CA ILE A 11 6.31 -3.63 -2.22
C ILE A 11 7.37 -3.28 -1.16
N LEU A 12 8.24 -4.24 -0.81
CA LEU A 12 9.34 -4.04 0.14
C LEU A 12 10.36 -3.02 -0.38
N PHE A 13 10.75 -3.13 -1.65
CA PHE A 13 11.67 -2.19 -2.27
C PHE A 13 11.09 -0.77 -2.26
N LEU A 14 9.81 -0.60 -2.60
CA LEU A 14 9.13 0.69 -2.54
C LEU A 14 9.14 1.26 -1.12
N PHE A 15 8.85 0.43 -0.11
CA PHE A 15 8.88 0.85 1.29
C PHE A 15 10.26 1.37 1.71
N ILE A 16 11.34 0.66 1.36
CA ILE A 16 12.71 1.08 1.67
C ILE A 16 13.04 2.39 0.94
N ALA A 17 12.71 2.48 -0.35
CA ALA A 17 12.95 3.67 -1.16
C ALA A 17 12.22 4.91 -0.61
N LEU A 18 10.95 4.76 -0.20
CA LEU A 18 10.17 5.84 0.39
C LEU A 18 10.70 6.28 1.76
N ASN A 19 11.11 5.34 2.62
CA ASN A 19 11.74 5.71 3.90
C ASN A 19 13.07 6.44 3.67
N ALA A 20 13.91 5.95 2.75
CA ALA A 20 15.16 6.62 2.40
C ALA A 20 14.91 8.04 1.86
N PHE A 21 13.85 8.23 1.06
CA PHE A 21 13.43 9.54 0.58
C PHE A 21 12.91 10.45 1.71
N PHE A 22 12.09 9.96 2.64
CA PHE A 22 11.62 10.77 3.76
C PHE A 22 12.75 11.17 4.72
N ILE A 23 13.74 10.29 4.91
CA ILE A 23 14.92 10.58 5.74
C ILE A 23 15.83 11.62 5.08
N SER A 24 16.17 11.42 3.80
CA SER A 24 17.07 12.33 3.06
C SER A 24 16.40 13.66 2.69
N GLY A 25 15.10 13.65 2.41
CA GLY A 25 14.29 14.80 2.02
C GLY A 25 13.75 15.64 3.18
N LYS A 26 14.24 15.46 4.42
CA LYS A 26 13.71 16.14 5.63
C LYS A 26 13.55 17.65 5.47
N SER A 27 14.53 18.33 4.87
CA SER A 27 14.50 19.78 4.66
C SER A 27 13.41 20.21 3.67
N MET A 28 13.15 19.39 2.64
CA MET A 28 12.09 19.63 1.66
C MET A 28 10.71 19.39 2.26
N LEU A 29 10.54 18.31 3.02
CA LEU A 29 9.32 18.01 3.77
C LEU A 29 8.96 19.13 4.74
N ALA A 30 9.94 19.65 5.49
CA ALA A 30 9.75 20.76 6.41
C ALA A 30 9.29 22.04 5.70
N ARG A 31 9.83 22.34 4.50
CA ARG A 31 9.38 23.48 3.68
C ARG A 31 7.94 23.32 3.18
N TRP A 32 7.49 22.10 2.94
CA TRP A 32 6.10 21.79 2.57
C TRP A 32 5.15 21.70 3.78
N GLY A 33 5.67 21.86 5.00
CA GLY A 33 4.90 21.70 6.24
C GLY A 33 4.47 20.26 6.50
N ALA A 34 5.05 19.28 5.82
CA ALA A 34 4.76 17.86 6.00
C ALA A 34 5.64 17.28 7.12
N ASP A 35 5.00 16.82 8.19
CA ASP A 35 5.70 16.21 9.32
C ASP A 35 6.28 14.85 8.89
N GLN A 36 7.59 14.74 9.04
CA GLN A 36 8.36 13.55 8.67
C GLN A 36 7.94 12.32 9.46
N ASN A 37 7.64 12.46 10.75
CA ASN A 37 7.23 11.35 11.61
C ASN A 37 5.86 10.83 11.17
N VAL A 38 4.92 11.73 10.86
CA VAL A 38 3.60 11.35 10.34
C VAL A 38 3.73 10.58 9.03
N LEU A 39 4.61 11.02 8.12
CA LEU A 39 4.86 10.34 6.85
C LEU A 39 5.48 8.95 7.04
N ILE A 40 6.47 8.81 7.92
CA ILE A 40 7.13 7.52 8.19
C ILE A 40 6.14 6.54 8.84
N ILE A 41 5.41 6.98 9.87
CA ILE A 41 4.43 6.13 10.56
C ILE A 41 3.30 5.75 9.60
N GLY A 42 2.77 6.71 8.84
CA GLY A 42 1.73 6.45 7.84
C GLY A 42 2.20 5.49 6.75
N ASN A 43 3.44 5.64 6.26
CA ASN A 43 4.04 4.73 5.28
C ASN A 43 4.21 3.31 5.84
N LEU A 44 4.58 3.17 7.12
CA LEU A 44 4.63 1.87 7.78
C LEU A 44 3.24 1.21 7.83
N ILE A 45 2.20 1.97 8.17
CA ILE A 45 0.82 1.46 8.17
C ILE A 45 0.42 1.01 6.75
N LEU A 46 0.63 1.85 5.74
CA LEU A 46 0.33 1.53 4.34
C LEU A 46 1.04 0.26 3.87
N PHE A 47 2.31 0.10 4.25
CA PHE A 47 3.10 -1.08 3.95
C PHE A 47 2.52 -2.35 4.59
N LEU A 48 2.20 -2.31 5.89
CA LEU A 48 1.62 -3.45 6.60
C LEU A 48 0.26 -3.86 6.01
N VAL A 49 -0.62 -2.89 5.76
CA VAL A 49 -1.92 -3.15 5.14
C VAL A 49 -1.74 -3.73 3.73
N THR A 50 -0.76 -3.24 2.97
CA THR A 50 -0.46 -3.75 1.63
C THR A 50 0.10 -5.17 1.64
N ILE A 51 0.86 -5.57 2.65
CA ILE A 51 1.27 -6.97 2.82
C ILE A 51 0.04 -7.84 3.05
N VAL A 52 -0.83 -7.46 3.98
CA VAL A 52 -2.03 -8.24 4.33
C VAL A 52 -2.94 -8.38 3.10
N SER A 53 -3.21 -7.29 2.39
CA SER A 53 -4.03 -7.31 1.17
C SER A 53 -3.41 -8.18 0.07
N ALA A 54 -2.10 -8.09 -0.14
CA ALA A 54 -1.40 -8.87 -1.16
C ALA A 54 -1.44 -10.36 -0.84
N LEU A 55 -1.32 -10.76 0.44
CA LEU A 55 -1.43 -12.16 0.86
C LEU A 55 -2.82 -12.73 0.57
N ILE A 56 -3.88 -11.94 0.78
CA ILE A 56 -5.26 -12.35 0.46
C ILE A 56 -5.40 -12.56 -1.06
N ALA A 57 -4.94 -11.60 -1.87
CA ALA A 57 -5.01 -11.71 -3.33
C ALA A 57 -4.19 -12.89 -3.88
N ILE A 58 -3.01 -13.15 -3.32
CA ILE A 58 -2.16 -14.30 -3.72
C ILE A 58 -2.82 -15.64 -3.37
N ARG A 59 -3.61 -15.71 -2.29
CA ARG A 59 -4.38 -16.92 -1.97
C ARG A 59 -5.46 -17.17 -3.02
N SER A 60 -6.15 -16.12 -3.48
CA SER A 60 -7.18 -16.23 -4.53
C SER A 60 -6.61 -16.71 -5.88
N LEU A 61 -5.34 -16.41 -6.19
CA LEU A 61 -4.62 -16.94 -7.35
C LEU A 61 -4.41 -18.47 -7.35
N LYS A 62 -4.69 -19.18 -6.25
CA LYS A 62 -4.63 -20.65 -6.23
C LYS A 62 -5.89 -21.33 -6.76
N SER A 63 -6.97 -20.57 -6.95
CA SER A 63 -8.20 -21.11 -7.51
C SER A 63 -8.12 -21.19 -9.03
N THR A 64 -8.59 -22.30 -9.60
CA THR A 64 -8.64 -22.52 -11.07
C THR A 64 -9.65 -21.60 -11.76
N ASN A 65 -10.54 -20.93 -11.00
CA ASN A 65 -11.60 -20.09 -11.54
C ASN A 65 -11.15 -18.63 -11.71
N PRO A 66 -11.13 -18.06 -12.93
CA PRO A 66 -10.78 -16.65 -13.16
C PRO A 66 -11.64 -15.66 -12.36
N HIS A 67 -12.92 -15.97 -12.18
CA HIS A 67 -13.82 -15.16 -11.35
C HIS A 67 -13.41 -15.09 -9.87
N ALA A 68 -12.79 -16.14 -9.34
CA ALA A 68 -12.33 -16.17 -7.96
C ALA A 68 -11.06 -15.31 -7.76
N PHE A 69 -10.22 -15.16 -8.78
CA PHE A 69 -9.13 -14.19 -8.77
C PHE A 69 -9.65 -12.76 -8.70
N VAL A 70 -10.57 -12.40 -9.59
CA VAL A 70 -11.15 -11.04 -9.64
C VAL A 70 -11.78 -10.68 -8.30
N ARG A 71 -12.60 -11.57 -7.72
CA ARG A 71 -13.17 -11.37 -6.37
C ARG A 71 -12.09 -11.19 -5.29
N GLY A 72 -11.00 -11.94 -5.37
CA GLY A 72 -9.88 -11.81 -4.46
C GLY A 72 -9.19 -10.45 -4.51
N VAL A 73 -8.96 -9.93 -5.71
CA VAL A 73 -8.36 -8.60 -5.93
C VAL A 73 -9.29 -7.48 -5.46
N PHE A 74 -10.58 -7.58 -5.76
CA PHE A 74 -11.57 -6.62 -5.23
C PHE A 74 -11.58 -6.67 -3.70
N GLY A 75 -11.62 -7.86 -3.10
CA GLY A 75 -11.56 -8.02 -1.64
C GLY A 75 -10.30 -7.44 -1.02
N SER A 76 -9.13 -7.64 -1.64
CA SER A 76 -7.87 -7.07 -1.14
C SER A 76 -7.86 -5.55 -1.19
N ILE A 77 -8.38 -4.96 -2.28
CA ILE A 77 -8.49 -3.50 -2.42
C ILE A 77 -9.48 -2.94 -1.39
N THR A 78 -10.64 -3.56 -1.23
CA THR A 78 -11.66 -3.13 -0.27
C THR A 78 -11.13 -3.16 1.16
N ILE A 79 -10.49 -4.25 1.58
CA ILE A 79 -9.89 -4.37 2.92
C ILE A 79 -8.83 -3.29 3.12
N LYS A 80 -7.96 -3.08 2.12
CA LYS A 80 -6.93 -2.04 2.19
C LYS A 80 -7.55 -0.64 2.34
N LEU A 81 -8.57 -0.34 1.54
CA LEU A 81 -9.25 0.96 1.57
C LEU A 81 -9.88 1.22 2.93
N PHE A 82 -10.61 0.25 3.50
CA PHE A 82 -11.20 0.39 4.83
C PHE A 82 -10.14 0.51 5.93
N ALA A 83 -9.07 -0.28 5.88
CA ALA A 83 -7.97 -0.17 6.84
C ALA A 83 -7.28 1.20 6.78
N CYS A 84 -7.04 1.72 5.58
CA CYS A 84 -6.46 3.06 5.40
C CYS A 84 -7.43 4.16 5.85
N MET A 85 -8.72 4.01 5.55
CA MET A 85 -9.76 4.94 6.00
C MET A 85 -9.83 4.99 7.53
N ILE A 86 -9.85 3.83 8.19
CA ILE A 86 -9.85 3.74 9.66
C ILE A 86 -8.58 4.39 10.22
N ALA A 87 -7.41 4.11 9.67
CA ALA A 87 -6.16 4.72 10.11
C ALA A 87 -6.18 6.25 9.97
N ALA A 88 -6.70 6.77 8.84
CA ALA A 88 -6.85 8.21 8.62
C ALA A 88 -7.85 8.84 9.61
N LEU A 89 -8.99 8.19 9.86
CA LEU A 89 -9.99 8.66 10.83
C LEU A 89 -9.44 8.69 12.25
N VAL A 90 -8.70 7.65 12.66
CA VAL A 90 -8.03 7.60 13.97
C VAL A 90 -7.02 8.74 14.09
N TYR A 91 -6.20 8.97 13.06
CA TYR A 91 -5.25 10.08 13.05
C TYR A 91 -5.95 11.45 13.14
N ILE A 92 -7.03 11.66 12.39
CA ILE A 92 -7.86 12.89 12.46
C ILE A 92 -8.46 13.07 13.86
N ALA A 93 -8.99 11.99 14.46
CA ALA A 93 -9.63 12.03 15.77
C ALA A 93 -8.66 12.37 16.91
N ILE A 94 -7.40 11.90 16.82
CA ILE A 94 -6.35 12.17 17.81
C ILE A 94 -5.83 13.59 17.68
N TYR A 95 -5.43 14.01 16.48
CA TYR A 95 -4.71 15.28 16.29
C TYR A 95 -5.63 16.49 16.07
N LYS A 96 -6.89 16.28 15.64
CA LYS A 96 -7.92 17.31 15.44
C LYS A 96 -7.40 18.60 14.78
N LYS A 97 -7.02 19.60 15.58
CA LYS A 97 -6.56 20.92 15.13
C LYS A 97 -5.09 20.93 14.71
N ASP A 98 -4.25 20.06 15.28
CA ASP A 98 -2.83 19.91 14.95
C ASP A 98 -2.60 18.91 13.79
N LEU A 99 -3.63 18.74 12.96
CA LEU A 99 -3.58 17.80 11.86
C LEU A 99 -2.63 18.29 10.76
N ASN A 100 -1.61 17.49 10.49
CA ASN A 100 -0.72 17.71 9.36
C ASN A 100 -1.41 17.34 8.02
N LYS A 101 -2.13 18.31 7.44
CA LYS A 101 -2.84 18.14 6.15
C LYS A 101 -1.89 17.77 4.99
N PRO A 102 -0.71 18.42 4.83
CA PRO A 102 0.23 18.06 3.77
C PRO A 102 0.70 16.60 3.85
N ALA A 103 1.04 16.11 5.05
CA ALA A 103 1.45 14.73 5.26
C ALA A 103 0.31 13.75 4.96
N LEU A 104 -0.92 14.05 5.40
CA LEU A 104 -2.09 13.22 5.11
C LEU A 104 -2.34 13.11 3.60
N PHE A 105 -2.27 14.23 2.87
CA PHE A 105 -2.47 14.24 1.42
C PHE A 105 -1.37 13.46 0.68
N ALA A 106 -0.12 13.60 1.12
CA ALA A 106 0.98 12.79 0.61
C ALA A 106 0.77 11.28 0.86
N LEU A 107 0.30 10.88 2.05
CA LEU A 107 -0.06 9.49 2.36
C LEU A 107 -1.19 8.96 1.47
N MET A 108 -2.17 9.79 1.12
CA MET A 108 -3.22 9.41 0.16
C MET A 108 -2.64 9.15 -1.24
N GLY A 109 -1.69 9.98 -1.68
CA GLY A 109 -0.94 9.74 -2.92
C GLY A 109 -0.15 8.44 -2.89
N LEU A 110 0.54 8.17 -1.77
CA LEU A 110 1.28 6.91 -1.58
C LEU A 110 0.35 5.69 -1.57
N TYR A 111 -0.82 5.78 -0.94
CA TYR A 111 -1.82 4.72 -0.98
C TYR A 111 -2.16 4.32 -2.42
N LEU A 112 -2.39 5.30 -3.30
CA LEU A 112 -2.64 5.03 -4.71
C LEU A 112 -1.44 4.33 -5.34
N LEU A 113 -0.22 4.82 -5.11
CA LEU A 113 1.00 4.22 -5.65
C LEU A 113 1.18 2.75 -5.21
N TYR A 114 1.01 2.47 -3.92
CA TYR A 114 1.05 1.10 -3.38
C TYR A 114 -0.03 0.21 -4.01
N THR A 115 -1.23 0.74 -4.19
CA THR A 115 -2.36 0.00 -4.78
C THR A 115 -2.13 -0.30 -6.26
N PHE A 116 -1.68 0.68 -7.04
CA PHE A 116 -1.35 0.50 -8.45
C PHE A 116 -0.25 -0.56 -8.64
N LEU A 117 0.80 -0.52 -7.81
CA LEU A 117 1.90 -1.48 -7.89
C LEU A 117 1.47 -2.89 -7.48
N GLU A 118 0.65 -3.02 -6.44
CA GLU A 118 0.07 -4.30 -6.02
C GLU A 118 -0.78 -4.91 -7.15
N VAL A 119 -1.78 -4.17 -7.64
CA VAL A 119 -2.71 -4.67 -8.69
C VAL A 119 -1.94 -4.99 -9.96
N SER A 120 -1.01 -4.14 -10.38
CA SER A 120 -0.17 -4.39 -11.57
C SER A 120 0.66 -5.65 -11.42
N SER A 121 1.22 -5.88 -10.22
CA SER A 121 2.03 -7.07 -9.94
C SER A 121 1.19 -8.34 -9.91
N LEU A 122 -0.03 -8.27 -9.35
CA LEU A 122 -0.98 -9.38 -9.31
C LEU A 122 -1.49 -9.74 -10.72
N THR A 123 -1.88 -8.75 -11.53
CA THR A 123 -2.33 -8.97 -12.91
C THR A 123 -1.23 -9.56 -13.78
N LYS A 124 0.02 -9.10 -13.62
CA LYS A 124 1.19 -9.72 -14.29
C LYS A 124 1.39 -11.17 -13.86
N LEU A 125 1.13 -11.50 -12.58
CA LEU A 125 1.26 -12.86 -12.05
C LEU A 125 0.15 -13.79 -12.57
N LEU A 126 -1.07 -13.28 -12.76
CA LEU A 126 -2.16 -14.00 -13.42
C LEU A 126 -1.80 -14.33 -14.87
N LYS A 127 -1.41 -13.33 -15.67
CA LYS A 127 -1.07 -13.53 -17.10
C LYS A 127 0.06 -14.54 -17.33
N LYS A 128 0.94 -14.73 -16.34
CA LYS A 128 2.05 -15.70 -16.39
C LYS A 128 1.66 -17.12 -15.96
N ASN A 129 0.49 -17.33 -15.37
CA ASN A 129 -0.06 -18.66 -15.08
C ASN A 129 -1.31 -18.91 -15.94
N PRO A 130 -1.15 -19.31 -17.22
CA PRO A 130 -2.26 -19.55 -18.14
C PRO A 130 -3.09 -20.82 -17.84
N ASN A 131 -2.94 -21.47 -16.68
CA ASN A 131 -3.73 -22.66 -16.29
C ASN A 131 -4.92 -22.30 -15.37
N GLY A 132 -5.57 -21.16 -15.64
CA GLY A 132 -6.92 -20.85 -15.18
C GLY A 132 -7.82 -20.73 -16.39
#